data_AF-A0A2H5CE23-F1
#
_entry.id   AF-A0A2H5CE23-F1
#
_cell.length_a   1.000
_cell.length_b   1.000
_cell.length_c   1.000
_cell.angle_alpha   90.00
_cell.angle_beta   90.00
_cell.angle_gamma   90.00
#
_symmetry.space_group_name_H-M   'P 1'
#
loop_
_entity.id
_entity.type
_entity.pdbx_description
1 polymer ?
#
loop_
_entity_poly.entity_id
_entity_poly.type
_entity_poly.pdbx_seq_one_letter_code
_entity_poly.pdbx_strand_id
1 'polypeptide(L)' 'GFKALRALRLEDLRIPPAYIKTFQGPPHGIQVERDKLNKYGRPLLGCTIKPKLGLSAKNYGRAVYECL' A
#
# COMPACT_ATOMS: atom_id res chain seq x y z
N GLY A 1 -27.88 11.06 2.27
CA GLY A 1 -27.30 12.39 2.01
C GLY A 1 -28.25 13.44 2.53
N PHE A 2 -27.73 14.48 3.18
CA PHE A 2 -28.55 15.57 3.71
C PHE A 2 -29.32 16.23 2.56
N LYS A 3 -30.67 16.24 2.61
CA LYS A 3 -31.52 16.68 1.48
C LYS A 3 -31.22 18.11 1.00
N ALA A 4 -30.68 18.94 1.88
CA ALA A 4 -30.34 20.34 1.60
C ALA A 4 -28.98 20.51 0.87
N LEU A 5 -28.16 19.46 0.78
CA LEU A 5 -26.86 19.54 0.12
C LEU A 5 -26.92 18.86 -1.26
N ARG A 6 -26.48 19.58 -2.29
CA ARG A 6 -26.36 19.05 -3.66
C ARG A 6 -25.18 18.09 -3.82
N ALA A 7 -24.08 18.36 -3.11
CA ALA A 7 -22.91 17.51 -3.02
C ALA A 7 -22.15 17.82 -1.73
N LEU A 8 -21.38 16.86 -1.21
CA LEU A 8 -20.52 17.05 -0.05
C LEU A 8 -19.23 16.24 -0.25
N ARG A 9 -18.08 16.85 0.02
CA ARG A 9 -16.76 16.20 0.02
C ARG A 9 -16.03 16.56 1.31
N LEU A 10 -15.47 15.54 1.95
CA LEU A 10 -14.56 15.72 3.08
C LEU A 10 -13.15 15.87 2.53
N GLU A 11 -12.54 17.04 2.74
CA GLU A 11 -11.19 17.33 2.21
C GLU A 11 -10.09 16.86 3.15
N ASP A 12 -10.27 17.03 4.47
CA ASP A 12 -9.26 16.67 5.46
C ASP A 12 -9.88 16.37 6.83
N LEU A 13 -9.11 15.70 7.70
CA LEU A 13 -9.46 15.37 9.07
C LEU A 13 -8.31 15.67 10.02
N ARG A 14 -8.57 16.48 11.04
CA ARG A 14 -7.67 16.60 12.19
C ARG A 14 -7.93 15.46 13.17
N ILE A 15 -6.99 14.53 13.26
CA ILE A 15 -7.08 13.41 14.21
C ILE A 15 -6.25 13.74 15.47
N PRO A 16 -6.83 13.73 16.68
CA PRO A 16 -6.12 14.10 17.89
C PRO A 16 -5.10 13.02 18.31
N PRO A 17 -3.94 13.39 18.90
CA PRO A 17 -2.92 12.42 19.31
C PRO A 17 -3.42 11.34 20.28
N ALA A 18 -4.36 11.67 21.17
CA ALA A 18 -4.96 10.71 22.10
C ALA A 18 -5.69 9.59 21.35
N TYR A 19 -6.34 9.90 20.23
CA TYR A 19 -7.00 8.91 19.39
C TYR A 19 -6.00 8.17 18.51
N ILE A 20 -5.02 8.85 17.90
CA ILE A 20 -3.99 8.19 17.08
C ILE A 20 -3.25 7.10 17.86
N LYS A 21 -2.95 7.33 19.15
CA LYS A 21 -2.25 6.38 20.03
C LYS A 21 -3.01 5.08 20.31
N THR A 22 -4.31 5.00 20.02
CA THR A 22 -5.07 3.75 20.19
C THR A 22 -4.88 2.78 19.03
N PHE A 23 -4.13 3.16 17.99
CA PHE A 23 -3.86 2.35 16.82
C PHE A 23 -2.39 1.91 16.79
N GLN A 24 -2.13 0.70 16.28
CA GLN A 24 -0.77 0.21 16.07
C GLN A 24 0.01 1.07 15.05
N GLY A 25 -0.69 1.59 14.03
CA GLY A 25 -0.05 2.20 12.87
C GLY A 25 0.63 1.17 11.96
N PRO A 26 1.55 1.60 11.09
CA PRO A 26 2.29 0.71 10.20
C PRO A 26 3.13 -0.31 11.00
N PRO A 27 3.10 -1.61 10.68
CA PRO A 27 3.80 -2.64 11.46
C PRO A 27 5.34 -2.54 11.42
N HIS A 28 5.92 -1.88 10.41
CA HIS A 28 7.36 -1.66 10.29
C HIS A 28 7.69 -0.20 9.96
N GLY A 29 6.97 0.40 9.01
CA GLY A 29 7.27 1.73 8.50
C GLY A 29 8.46 1.75 7.53
N ILE A 30 8.68 2.90 6.89
CA ILE A 30 9.60 3.04 5.75
C ILE A 30 11.06 2.74 6.13
N GLN A 31 11.51 3.20 7.30
CA GLN A 31 12.90 3.02 7.73
C GLN A 31 13.21 1.54 7.97
N VAL A 32 12.39 0.86 8.78
CA VAL A 32 12.56 -0.57 9.09
C VAL A 32 12.44 -1.43 7.84
N GLU A 33 11.53 -1.11 6.91
CA GLU A 33 11.42 -1.86 5.64
C GLU A 33 12.70 -1.74 4.79
N ARG A 34 13.31 -0.55 4.72
CA ARG A 34 14.60 -0.35 4.01
C ARG A 34 15.75 -1.12 4.65
N ASP A 35 15.79 -1.16 5.98
CA ASP A 35 16.81 -1.91 6.71
C ASP A 35 16.65 -3.41 6.52
N LYS A 36 15.41 -3.93 6.61
CA LYS A 36 15.12 -5.35 6.35
C LYS A 36 15.49 -5.79 4.93
N LEU A 37 15.29 -4.93 3.94
CA LEU A 37 15.59 -5.22 2.53
C LEU A 37 17.03 -4.86 2.12
N ASN A 38 17.78 -4.15 2.99
CA ASN A 38 19.10 -3.60 2.70
C ASN A 38 19.11 -2.76 1.39
N LYS A 39 18.14 -1.84 1.23
CA LYS A 39 18.00 -0.98 0.04
C LYS A 39 17.91 0.49 0.39
N TYR A 40 18.88 1.27 -0.07
CA TYR A 40 19.04 2.70 0.25
C TYR A 40 19.25 3.55 -1.00
N GLY A 41 19.03 4.87 -0.87
CA GLY A 41 19.37 5.87 -1.88
C GLY A 41 18.52 5.86 -3.16
N ARG A 42 17.53 4.96 -3.28
CA ARG A 42 16.64 4.87 -4.45
C ARG A 42 15.21 4.42 -4.12
N PRO A 43 14.23 4.73 -4.98
CA PRO A 43 12.91 4.10 -4.94
C PRO A 43 12.99 2.58 -5.15
N LEU A 44 12.00 1.86 -4.60
CA LEU A 44 11.81 0.44 -4.88
C LEU A 44 11.06 0.28 -6.20
N LEU A 45 11.38 -0.78 -6.96
CA LEU A 45 10.67 -1.16 -8.17
C LEU A 45 9.89 -2.45 -7.92
N GLY A 46 8.67 -2.50 -8.41
CA GLY A 46 7.82 -3.68 -8.35
C GLY A 46 6.94 -3.76 -9.59
N CYS A 47 6.38 -4.95 -9.85
CA CYS A 47 5.48 -5.17 -10.98
C CYS A 47 4.23 -5.95 -10.54
N THR A 48 3.11 -5.71 -11.20
CA THR A 48 1.90 -6.54 -11.07
C THR A 48 1.83 -7.48 -12.26
N ILE A 49 1.88 -8.78 -12.01
CA ILE A 49 1.77 -9.79 -13.06
C ILE A 49 0.41 -9.69 -13.78
N LYS A 50 0.43 -9.86 -15.10
CA LYS A 50 -0.75 -9.86 -15.96
C LYS A 50 -0.88 -11.18 -16.74
N PRO A 51 -2.10 -11.61 -17.11
CA PRO A 51 -3.40 -10.98 -16.83
C PRO A 51 -3.76 -11.01 -15.34
N LYS A 52 -4.70 -10.14 -14.92
CA LYS A 52 -5.11 -10.02 -13.51
C LYS A 52 -5.62 -11.35 -12.93
N LEU A 53 -6.29 -12.15 -13.76
CA LEU A 53 -6.87 -13.45 -13.42
C LEU A 53 -6.58 -14.45 -14.56
N GLY A 54 -6.61 -15.75 -14.24
CA GLY A 54 -6.55 -16.82 -15.23
C GLY A 54 -5.18 -17.45 -15.47
N LEU A 55 -4.12 -16.99 -14.80
CA LEU A 55 -2.84 -17.71 -14.78
C LEU A 55 -2.91 -18.89 -13.81
N SER A 56 -2.39 -20.04 -14.24
CA SER A 56 -2.09 -21.14 -13.32
C SER A 56 -0.97 -20.74 -12.36
N ALA A 57 -0.89 -21.38 -11.18
CA ALA A 57 0.16 -21.10 -10.20
C ALA A 57 1.57 -21.24 -10.79
N LYS A 58 1.78 -22.23 -11.66
CA LYS A 58 3.06 -22.45 -12.35
C LYS A 58 3.44 -21.30 -13.28
N ASN A 59 2.50 -20.82 -14.09
CA ASN A 59 2.76 -19.72 -15.03
C ASN A 59 2.92 -18.38 -14.29
N TYR A 60 2.18 -18.18 -13.20
CA TYR A 60 2.37 -17.04 -12.33
C TYR A 60 3.78 -17.04 -11.72
N GLY A 61 4.22 -18.19 -11.19
CA GLY A 61 5.58 -18.35 -10.65
C GLY A 61 6.67 -18.11 -11.68
N ARG A 62 6.49 -18.59 -12.92
CA ARG A 62 7.41 -18.29 -14.03
C ARG A 62 7.49 -16.79 -14.30
N ALA A 63 6.34 -16.11 -14.38
CA ALA A 63 6.33 -14.67 -14.61
C ALA A 63 6.98 -13.88 -13.46
N VAL A 64 6.79 -14.30 -12.21
CA VAL A 64 7.48 -13.70 -11.05
C VAL A 64 8.99 -13.87 -11.15
N TYR A 65 9.47 -15.07 -11.49
CA TYR A 65 10.90 -15.34 -11.62
C TYR A 65 11.56 -14.49 -12.70
N GLU A 66 10.94 -14.35 -13.87
CA GLU A 66 11.49 -13.55 -14.98
C GLU A 66 11.50 -12.04 -14.71
N CYS A 67 10.70 -11.57 -13.73
CA CYS A 67 10.60 -10.15 -13.40
C CYS A 67 11.52 -9.68 -12.26
N LEU A 68 12.11 -10.60 -11.49
CA LEU A 68 12.93 -10.30 -10.31
C LEU A 68 14.42 -10.51 -10.60
#